data_AF-A0A9P6RSJ6-F1
#
_entry.id   AF-A0A9P6RSJ6-F1
#
_cell.length_a   1.000
_cell.length_b   1.000
_cell.length_c   1.000
_cell.angle_alpha   90.00
_cell.angle_beta   90.00
_cell.angle_gamma   90.00
#
_symmetry.space_group_name_H-M   'P 1'
#
loop_
_entity.id
_entity.type
_entity.pdbx_description
1 polymer ?
#
loop_
_entity_poly.entity_id
_entity_poly.type
_entity_poly.pdbx_seq_one_letter_code
_entity_poly.pdbx_strand_id
1 'polypeptide(L)'
;MGHKRKKFSERVAERASKGYDESPFKNATTDMPKVFARIMFKKESMAMKSKEQRQAESSEDLGRSAKGGNKKNNANTSKGDKKSPADELRIKPGEKMGDFSRRVDDHMRDRLVKATRDNSATGSKKKKYFEKLKAKDKAKKLKVQEEKAYEEYETIQDKIRLNDVAEAPPNLTAIPKKRKNDEFMVNKQWKNTPGEEDYDDLVAEVAAKDKKRKLGKDDGDDDTKTNGAKRSRLKNLTPAGRRIIEEERKQAIENYRLMKARKALVKNPMQDDDDAAADDADAAAAGY
;
A
#
# COMPACT_ATOMS: atom_id res chain seq x y z
N MET A 1 11.57 41.76 10.32
CA MET A 1 11.18 41.67 8.88
C MET A 1 12.23 41.00 7.97
N GLY A 2 13.54 40.98 8.30
CA GLY A 2 14.59 40.43 7.42
C GLY A 2 14.46 38.93 7.09
N HIS A 3 14.04 38.09 8.05
CA HIS A 3 13.90 36.64 7.81
C HIS A 3 12.85 36.26 6.77
N LYS A 4 11.79 37.07 6.58
CA LYS A 4 10.78 36.81 5.55
C LYS A 4 11.32 37.09 4.14
N ARG A 5 12.13 38.15 4.00
CA ARG A 5 12.80 38.53 2.75
C ARG A 5 13.88 37.51 2.35
N LYS A 6 14.68 37.04 3.32
CA LYS A 6 15.70 35.99 3.07
C LYS A 6 15.08 34.69 2.55
N LYS A 7 14.02 34.19 3.20
CA LYS A 7 13.27 33.00 2.75
C LYS A 7 12.57 33.19 1.41
N PHE A 8 12.21 34.41 1.03
CA PHE A 8 11.65 34.68 -0.30
C PHE A 8 12.74 34.66 -1.36
N SER A 9 13.87 35.32 -1.10
CA SER A 9 15.05 35.31 -1.99
C SER A 9 15.58 33.90 -2.23
N GLU A 10 15.75 33.09 -1.18
CA GLU A 10 16.16 31.69 -1.30
C GLU A 10 15.17 30.88 -2.15
N ARG A 11 13.86 31.09 -1.98
CA ARG A 11 12.83 30.41 -2.79
C ARG A 11 12.82 30.87 -4.25
N VAL A 12 13.14 32.13 -4.53
CA VAL A 12 13.25 32.67 -5.89
C VAL A 12 14.52 32.13 -6.56
N ALA A 13 15.65 32.12 -5.86
CA ALA A 13 16.91 31.55 -6.33
C ALA A 13 16.78 30.04 -6.60
N GLU A 14 16.13 29.29 -5.70
CA GLU A 14 15.83 27.87 -5.92
C GLU A 14 14.90 27.63 -7.11
N ARG A 15 13.93 28.52 -7.35
CA ARG A 15 13.02 28.40 -8.49
C ARG A 15 13.74 28.66 -9.82
N ALA A 16 14.64 29.65 -9.82
CA ALA A 16 15.50 29.98 -10.95
C ALA A 16 16.49 28.84 -11.24
N SER A 17 17.19 28.30 -10.23
CA SER A 17 18.14 27.19 -10.42
C SER A 17 17.47 25.87 -10.84
N LYS A 18 16.22 25.64 -10.41
CA LYS A 18 15.43 24.49 -10.86
C LYS A 18 14.95 24.63 -12.31
N GLY A 19 15.13 25.79 -12.96
CA GLY A 19 14.73 26.02 -14.36
C GLY A 19 13.21 26.02 -14.57
N TYR A 20 12.43 26.20 -13.51
CA TYR A 20 10.95 26.17 -13.59
C TYR A 20 10.36 27.45 -14.19
N ASP A 21 11.16 28.51 -14.29
CA ASP A 21 10.77 29.84 -14.76
C ASP A 21 11.45 30.22 -16.10
N GLU A 22 12.14 29.28 -16.74
CA GLU A 22 12.56 29.44 -18.14
C GLU A 22 11.30 29.34 -19.00
N SER A 23 10.69 30.50 -19.25
CA SER A 23 9.56 30.59 -20.15
C SER A 23 10.03 30.22 -21.57
N PRO A 24 9.26 29.40 -22.32
CA PRO A 24 9.69 28.85 -23.61
C PRO A 24 9.78 29.90 -24.74
N PHE A 25 9.69 31.19 -24.43
CA PHE A 25 9.20 32.20 -25.37
C PHE A 25 10.26 32.92 -26.22
N LYS A 26 11.55 32.58 -26.15
CA LYS A 26 12.52 33.24 -27.04
C LYS A 26 12.63 32.56 -28.41
N ASN A 27 12.44 31.24 -28.49
CA ASN A 27 12.70 30.47 -29.73
C ASN A 27 11.62 29.42 -30.06
N ALA A 28 10.44 29.44 -29.42
CA ALA A 28 9.38 28.48 -29.75
C ALA A 28 8.89 28.70 -31.18
N THR A 29 9.10 27.72 -32.04
CA THR A 29 8.55 27.67 -33.39
C THR A 29 7.02 27.81 -33.32
N THR A 30 6.45 28.64 -34.20
CA THR A 30 5.05 29.07 -34.16
C THR A 30 4.02 27.96 -34.36
N ASP A 31 4.48 26.77 -34.73
CA ASP A 31 3.64 25.65 -35.18
C ASP A 31 3.38 24.58 -34.10
N MET A 32 3.98 24.72 -32.91
CA MET A 32 3.85 23.71 -31.85
C MET A 32 2.91 24.16 -30.73
N PRO A 33 1.89 23.36 -30.35
CA PRO A 33 1.00 23.70 -29.25
C PRO A 33 1.79 23.99 -27.97
N LYS A 34 1.48 25.09 -27.28
CA LYS A 34 2.23 25.57 -26.09
C LYS A 34 2.44 24.50 -25.02
N VAL A 35 1.44 23.64 -24.82
CA VAL A 35 1.50 22.52 -23.87
C VAL A 35 2.52 21.48 -24.31
N PHE A 36 2.55 21.15 -25.60
CA PHE A 36 3.48 20.18 -26.18
C PHE A 36 4.91 20.73 -26.22
N ALA A 37 5.09 22.02 -26.56
CA ALA A 37 6.38 22.71 -26.48
C ALA A 37 6.98 22.62 -25.08
N ARG A 38 6.18 22.89 -24.04
CA ARG A 38 6.63 22.77 -22.64
C ARG A 38 7.05 21.34 -22.26
N ILE A 39 6.42 20.31 -22.83
CA ILE A 39 6.78 18.91 -22.58
C ILE A 39 8.09 18.55 -23.29
N MET A 40 8.27 18.98 -24.54
CA MET A 40 9.48 18.71 -25.32
C MET A 40 10.71 19.39 -24.72
N PHE A 41 10.63 20.68 -24.40
CA PHE A 41 11.73 21.40 -23.73
C PHE A 41 12.07 20.82 -22.35
N LYS A 42 11.08 20.34 -21.60
CA LYS A 42 11.32 19.63 -20.33
C LYS A 42 12.05 18.30 -20.54
N LYS A 43 11.73 17.57 -21.61
CA LYS A 43 12.39 16.31 -21.95
C LYS A 43 13.84 16.56 -22.40
N GLU A 44 14.07 17.58 -23.21
CA GLU A 44 15.39 17.98 -23.69
C GLU A 44 16.30 18.48 -22.56
N SER A 45 15.82 19.38 -21.70
CA SER A 45 16.58 19.87 -20.53
C SER A 45 16.96 18.73 -19.56
N MET A 46 16.06 17.77 -19.34
CA MET A 46 16.36 16.57 -18.54
C MET A 46 17.40 15.66 -19.22
N ALA A 47 17.33 15.51 -20.55
CA ALA A 47 18.29 14.73 -21.31
C ALA A 47 19.68 15.39 -21.32
N MET A 48 19.76 16.71 -21.46
CA MET A 48 21.01 17.48 -21.37
C MET A 48 21.64 17.34 -19.99
N LYS A 49 20.86 17.53 -18.90
CA LYS A 49 21.36 17.31 -17.53
C LYS A 49 21.85 15.88 -17.29
N SER A 50 21.17 14.88 -17.85
CA SER A 50 21.64 13.48 -17.75
C SER A 50 22.92 13.23 -18.55
N LYS A 51 23.10 13.89 -19.70
CA LYS A 51 24.33 13.80 -20.50
C LYS A 51 25.49 14.53 -19.81
N GLU A 52 25.24 15.71 -19.27
CA GLU A 52 26.21 16.50 -18.50
C GLU A 52 26.66 15.76 -17.24
N GLN A 53 25.74 15.14 -16.49
CA GLN A 53 26.10 14.28 -15.35
C GLN A 53 26.96 13.09 -15.76
N ARG A 54 26.64 12.43 -16.88
CA ARG A 54 27.44 11.31 -17.39
C ARG A 54 28.80 11.76 -17.91
N GLN A 55 28.89 12.94 -18.52
CA GLN A 55 30.16 13.51 -18.98
C GLN A 55 31.03 13.97 -17.82
N ALA A 56 30.45 14.57 -16.78
CA ALA A 56 31.13 14.89 -15.53
C ALA A 56 31.65 13.63 -14.82
N GLU A 57 30.87 12.55 -14.79
CA GLU A 57 31.31 11.26 -14.25
C GLU A 57 32.41 10.59 -15.10
N SER A 58 32.47 10.86 -16.40
CA SER A 58 33.50 10.29 -17.29
C SER A 58 34.79 11.10 -17.41
N SER A 59 34.81 12.36 -16.96
CA SER A 59 35.95 13.27 -17.11
C SER A 59 36.74 13.52 -15.83
N GLU A 60 36.30 12.98 -14.69
CA GLU A 60 36.99 13.09 -13.40
C GLU A 60 37.73 11.79 -13.04
N ASP A 61 38.71 11.40 -13.86
CA ASP A 61 39.77 10.44 -13.50
C ASP A 61 41.17 11.06 -13.64
N LEU A 62 41.36 12.33 -13.25
CA LEU A 62 42.68 12.90 -12.96
C LEU A 62 42.58 14.07 -11.95
N GLY A 63 42.62 13.73 -10.66
CA GLY A 63 43.36 14.48 -9.63
C GLY A 63 43.04 15.96 -9.34
N ARG A 64 42.62 16.19 -8.07
CA ARG A 64 42.92 17.32 -7.16
C ARG A 64 41.70 18.10 -6.63
N SER A 65 41.40 17.77 -5.37
CA SER A 65 41.15 18.67 -4.23
C SER A 65 40.46 20.02 -4.46
N ALA A 66 39.29 20.21 -3.86
CA ALA A 66 39.15 20.84 -2.53
C ALA A 66 37.72 21.38 -2.31
N LYS A 67 37.17 21.04 -1.14
CA LYS A 67 36.12 21.79 -0.41
C LYS A 67 34.70 21.79 -1.00
N GLY A 68 33.88 20.80 -0.59
CA GLY A 68 32.44 20.89 -0.85
C GLY A 68 31.56 19.69 -0.51
N GLY A 69 31.76 19.05 0.64
CA GLY A 69 30.68 18.35 1.35
C GLY A 69 29.93 17.24 0.60
N ASN A 70 30.56 16.08 0.43
CA ASN A 70 29.82 14.83 0.56
C ASN A 70 30.76 13.78 1.13
N LYS A 71 30.70 13.62 2.46
CA LYS A 71 31.37 12.54 3.17
C LYS A 71 30.65 11.25 2.76
N LYS A 72 31.04 10.69 1.62
CA LYS A 72 30.76 9.31 1.24
C LYS A 72 31.26 8.48 2.41
N ASN A 73 30.32 7.87 3.12
CA ASN A 73 30.67 6.87 4.12
C ASN A 73 31.52 5.83 3.44
N ASN A 74 32.72 5.75 3.98
CA ASN A 74 33.81 4.87 3.62
C ASN A 74 33.29 3.42 3.70
N ALA A 75 32.82 2.88 2.58
CA ALA A 75 32.63 1.46 2.37
C ALA A 75 34.00 0.82 2.22
N ASN A 76 34.78 0.89 3.28
CA ASN A 76 36.07 0.22 3.41
C ASN A 76 36.16 -0.33 4.84
N THR A 77 35.18 -1.17 5.17
CA THR A 77 35.28 -2.14 6.25
C THR A 77 35.07 -3.51 5.62
N SER A 78 36.20 -4.14 5.31
CA SER A 78 36.43 -5.59 5.35
C SER A 78 35.35 -6.51 4.77
N LYS A 79 35.65 -7.03 3.57
CA LYS A 79 35.42 -8.45 3.30
C LYS A 79 36.07 -9.25 4.44
N GLY A 80 35.29 -9.81 5.35
CA GLY A 80 35.79 -10.68 6.42
C GLY A 80 34.98 -10.51 7.69
N ASP A 81 34.33 -11.58 8.12
CA ASP A 81 33.52 -11.73 9.32
C ASP A 81 32.19 -10.96 9.35
N LYS A 82 31.14 -11.67 8.97
CA LYS A 82 29.78 -11.44 9.45
C LYS A 82 29.76 -11.66 10.97
N LYS A 83 30.26 -10.71 11.75
CA LYS A 83 29.99 -10.68 13.19
C LYS A 83 28.49 -10.52 13.37
N SER A 84 27.93 -11.34 14.25
CA SER A 84 26.51 -11.30 14.52
C SER A 84 26.14 -9.90 15.03
N PRO A 85 24.91 -9.39 14.77
CA PRO A 85 24.50 -8.09 15.29
C PRO A 85 24.56 -8.01 16.83
N ALA A 86 24.61 -9.16 17.51
CA ALA A 86 24.79 -9.26 18.94
C ALA A 86 26.24 -8.97 19.38
N ASP A 87 27.25 -9.27 18.55
CA ASP A 87 28.66 -9.02 18.89
C ASP A 87 29.06 -7.55 18.72
N GLU A 88 28.35 -6.79 17.87
CA GLU A 88 28.54 -5.34 17.76
C GLU A 88 27.97 -4.56 18.96
N LEU A 89 26.95 -5.13 19.63
CA LEU A 89 26.26 -4.54 20.78
C LEU A 89 26.82 -4.98 22.13
N ARG A 90 27.95 -5.68 22.16
CA ARG A 90 28.70 -5.98 23.40
C ARG A 90 29.85 -4.99 23.59
N ILE A 91 30.13 -4.64 24.85
CA ILE A 91 31.29 -3.81 25.20
C ILE A 91 32.56 -4.57 24.79
N LYS A 92 33.41 -3.96 23.97
CA LYS A 92 34.67 -4.59 23.57
C LYS A 92 35.68 -4.51 24.73
N PRO A 93 36.59 -5.49 24.86
CA PRO A 93 37.66 -5.41 25.85
C PRO A 93 38.44 -4.09 25.71
N GLY A 94 38.57 -3.34 26.80
CA GLY A 94 39.26 -2.05 26.81
C GLY A 94 38.45 -0.84 26.29
N GLU A 95 37.20 -1.03 25.87
CA GLU A 95 36.30 0.06 25.48
C GLU A 95 35.70 0.75 26.71
N LYS A 96 35.70 2.09 26.72
CA LYS A 96 35.00 2.87 27.76
C LYS A 96 33.49 2.85 27.51
N MET A 97 32.70 2.93 28.57
CA MET A 97 31.22 2.92 28.46
C MET A 97 30.67 3.98 27.50
N GLY A 98 31.27 5.18 27.48
CA GLY A 98 30.85 6.27 26.59
C GLY A 98 31.06 5.96 25.10
N ASP A 99 32.13 5.24 24.74
CA ASP A 99 32.40 4.86 23.35
C ASP A 99 31.45 3.75 22.90
N PHE A 100 31.14 2.82 23.81
CA PHE A 100 30.11 1.81 23.59
C PHE A 100 28.74 2.44 23.30
N SER A 101 28.29 3.40 24.13
CA SER A 101 27.02 4.09 23.91
C SER A 101 26.96 4.78 22.55
N ARG A 102 28.03 5.48 22.13
CA ARG A 102 28.10 6.11 20.80
C ARG A 102 27.97 5.10 19.66
N ARG A 103 28.63 3.94 19.78
CA ARG A 103 28.58 2.88 18.77
C ARG A 103 27.19 2.24 18.68
N VAL A 104 26.54 2.02 19.81
CA VAL A 104 25.14 1.55 19.87
C VAL A 104 24.22 2.56 19.19
N ASP A 105 24.36 3.85 19.53
CA ASP A 105 23.57 4.92 18.93
C ASP A 105 23.76 4.98 17.42
N ASP A 106 25.00 4.92 16.92
CA ASP A 106 25.29 4.93 15.49
C ASP A 106 24.70 3.71 14.76
N HIS A 107 24.80 2.50 15.34
CA HIS A 107 24.18 1.30 14.78
C HIS A 107 22.64 1.39 14.76
N MET A 108 22.03 2.00 15.78
CA MET A 108 20.58 2.24 15.84
C MET A 108 20.12 3.40 14.95
N ARG A 109 20.99 4.38 14.69
CA ARG A 109 20.67 5.61 13.95
C ARG A 109 20.12 5.31 12.58
N ASP A 110 20.75 4.41 11.83
CA ASP A 110 20.30 4.06 10.48
C ASP A 110 18.92 3.39 10.50
N ARG A 111 18.66 2.52 11.48
CA ARG A 111 17.35 1.90 11.67
C ARG A 111 16.29 2.93 12.04
N LEU A 112 16.61 3.87 12.93
CA LEU A 112 15.72 4.95 13.33
C LEU A 112 15.43 5.92 12.17
N VAL A 113 16.45 6.31 11.39
CA VAL A 113 16.30 7.15 10.20
C VAL A 113 15.46 6.45 9.13
N LYS A 114 15.66 5.14 8.93
CA LYS A 114 14.85 4.35 8.01
C LYS A 114 13.40 4.22 8.48
N ALA A 115 13.18 3.88 9.75
CA ALA A 115 11.85 3.76 10.33
C ALA A 115 11.07 5.09 10.29
N THR A 116 11.73 6.20 10.62
CA THR A 116 11.11 7.54 10.53
C THR A 116 10.80 7.93 9.09
N ARG A 117 11.68 7.60 8.13
CA ARG A 117 11.43 7.81 6.70
C ARG A 117 10.29 6.95 6.17
N ASP A 118 10.19 5.70 6.60
CA ASP A 118 9.13 4.76 6.18
C ASP A 118 7.78 5.14 6.80
N ASN A 119 7.77 5.67 8.03
CA ASN A 119 6.59 6.19 8.71
C ASN A 119 6.18 7.59 8.22
N SER A 120 6.96 8.22 7.35
CA SER A 120 6.55 9.47 6.70
C SER A 120 5.27 9.28 5.90
N ALA A 121 4.28 10.14 6.16
CA ALA A 121 2.97 10.09 5.49
C ALA A 121 3.07 10.19 3.96
N THR A 122 4.12 10.79 3.41
CA THR A 122 4.35 10.89 1.95
C THR A 122 4.98 9.62 1.37
N GLY A 123 5.93 9.00 2.08
CA GLY A 123 6.54 7.73 1.70
C GLY A 123 5.54 6.57 1.72
N SER A 124 4.72 6.51 2.77
CA SER A 124 3.68 5.50 2.95
C SER A 124 2.64 5.52 1.82
N LYS A 125 2.20 6.71 1.37
CA LYS A 125 1.24 6.83 0.25
C LYS A 125 1.81 6.31 -1.06
N LYS A 126 3.07 6.67 -1.39
CA LYS A 126 3.75 6.21 -2.61
C LYS A 126 3.94 4.69 -2.58
N LYS A 127 4.37 4.13 -1.45
CA LYS A 127 4.53 2.67 -1.26
C LYS A 127 3.19 1.93 -1.44
N LYS A 128 2.12 2.38 -0.76
CA LYS A 128 0.77 1.83 -0.92
C LYS A 128 0.25 1.91 -2.35
N TYR A 129 0.57 2.98 -3.08
CA TYR A 129 0.22 3.11 -4.50
C TYR A 129 0.92 2.06 -5.35
N PHE A 130 2.23 1.87 -5.18
CA PHE A 130 2.98 0.82 -5.90
C PHE A 130 2.54 -0.59 -5.52
N GLU A 131 2.22 -0.84 -4.24
CA GLU A 131 1.67 -2.12 -3.79
C GLU A 131 0.31 -2.41 -4.45
N LYS A 132 -0.57 -1.41 -4.54
CA LYS A 132 -1.84 -1.52 -5.28
C LYS A 132 -1.62 -1.78 -6.76
N LEU A 133 -0.63 -1.13 -7.39
CA LEU A 133 -0.33 -1.35 -8.80
C LEU A 133 0.17 -2.78 -9.05
N LYS A 134 1.11 -3.27 -8.22
CA LYS A 134 1.60 -4.65 -8.27
C LYS A 134 0.49 -5.66 -8.01
N ALA A 135 -0.43 -5.39 -7.07
CA ALA A 135 -1.57 -6.25 -6.80
C ALA A 135 -2.53 -6.33 -8.00
N LYS A 136 -2.80 -5.19 -8.67
CA LYS A 136 -3.59 -5.16 -9.91
C LYS A 136 -2.93 -5.96 -11.03
N ASP A 137 -1.62 -5.83 -11.20
CA ASP A 137 -0.89 -6.57 -12.23
C ASP A 137 -0.89 -8.08 -11.95
N LYS A 138 -0.73 -8.48 -10.69
CA LYS A 138 -0.86 -9.89 -10.29
C LYS A 138 -2.28 -10.43 -10.54
N ALA A 139 -3.31 -9.67 -10.18
CA ALA A 139 -4.69 -10.06 -10.41
C ALA A 139 -5.02 -10.21 -11.91
N LYS A 140 -4.49 -9.33 -12.76
CA LYS A 140 -4.61 -9.47 -14.22
C LYS A 140 -3.92 -10.73 -14.74
N LYS A 141 -2.72 -11.02 -14.26
CA LYS A 141 -1.98 -12.24 -14.63
C LYS A 141 -2.72 -13.50 -14.21
N LEU A 142 -3.29 -13.51 -13.01
CA LEU A 142 -4.10 -14.62 -12.49
C LEU A 142 -5.33 -14.85 -13.38
N LYS A 143 -6.07 -13.78 -13.73
CA LYS A 143 -7.23 -13.87 -14.63
C LYS A 143 -6.88 -14.42 -16.01
N VAL A 144 -5.78 -13.95 -16.61
CA VAL A 144 -5.31 -14.47 -17.90
C VAL A 144 -4.92 -15.94 -17.80
N GLN A 145 -4.39 -16.37 -16.65
CA GLN A 145 -4.06 -17.76 -16.41
C GLN A 145 -5.31 -18.63 -16.22
N GLU A 146 -6.33 -18.12 -15.52
CA GLU A 146 -7.64 -18.76 -15.36
C GLU A 146 -8.38 -18.88 -16.70
N GLU A 147 -8.39 -17.81 -17.52
CA GLU A 147 -8.98 -17.82 -18.87
C GLU A 147 -8.29 -18.86 -19.76
N LYS A 148 -6.96 -18.92 -19.76
CA LYS A 148 -6.21 -19.94 -20.50
C LYS A 148 -6.48 -21.36 -20.01
N ALA A 149 -6.55 -21.56 -18.70
CA ALA A 149 -6.88 -22.86 -18.13
C ALA A 149 -8.28 -23.32 -18.55
N TYR A 150 -9.23 -22.39 -18.69
CA TYR A 150 -10.57 -22.67 -19.17
C TYR A 150 -10.60 -23.03 -20.67
N GLU A 151 -9.88 -22.28 -21.51
CA GLU A 151 -9.72 -22.58 -22.94
C GLU A 151 -9.06 -23.96 -23.16
N GLU A 152 -8.04 -24.30 -22.36
CA GLU A 152 -7.40 -25.61 -22.37
C GLU A 152 -8.39 -26.72 -21.95
N TYR A 153 -9.23 -26.48 -20.95
CA TYR A 153 -10.21 -27.47 -20.49
C TYR A 153 -11.33 -27.71 -21.51
N GLU A 154 -11.82 -26.68 -22.21
CA GLU A 154 -12.85 -26.85 -23.25
C GLU A 154 -12.32 -27.56 -24.51
N THR A 155 -11.03 -27.38 -24.82
CA THR A 155 -10.41 -27.96 -26.03
C THR A 155 -9.81 -29.34 -25.79
N ILE A 156 -9.64 -29.76 -24.54
CA ILE A 156 -9.32 -31.15 -24.18
C ILE A 156 -10.55 -32.01 -24.50
N GLN A 157 -10.56 -32.57 -25.71
CA GLN A 157 -11.37 -33.73 -26.01
C GLN A 157 -10.64 -34.97 -25.53
N ASP A 158 -11.24 -35.71 -24.60
CA ASP A 158 -10.79 -37.04 -24.21
C ASP A 158 -10.90 -37.98 -25.41
N LYS A 159 -9.83 -38.07 -26.19
CA LYS A 159 -9.69 -39.04 -27.29
C LYS A 159 -9.36 -40.44 -26.75
N ILE A 160 -9.88 -40.79 -25.57
CA ILE A 160 -9.73 -42.13 -24.99
C ILE A 160 -10.75 -43.01 -25.70
N ARG A 161 -10.26 -43.96 -26.50
CA ARG A 161 -11.12 -44.97 -27.12
C ARG A 161 -11.62 -45.89 -26.01
N LEU A 162 -12.94 -46.06 -25.90
CA LEU A 162 -13.61 -46.77 -24.81
C LEU A 162 -13.17 -48.25 -24.62
N ASN A 163 -12.39 -48.80 -25.55
CA ASN A 163 -11.89 -50.17 -25.54
C ASN A 163 -10.36 -50.28 -25.47
N ASP A 164 -9.63 -49.16 -25.37
CA ASP A 164 -8.23 -49.22 -24.95
C ASP A 164 -8.22 -49.52 -23.45
N VAL A 165 -8.15 -50.81 -23.11
CA VAL A 165 -7.80 -51.26 -21.77
C VAL A 165 -6.43 -50.67 -21.50
N ALA A 166 -6.37 -49.69 -20.59
CA ALA A 166 -5.12 -49.09 -20.16
C ALA A 166 -4.16 -50.23 -19.78
N GLU A 167 -3.12 -50.44 -20.59
CA GLU A 167 -2.06 -51.38 -20.25
C GLU A 167 -1.63 -51.06 -18.82
N ALA A 168 -1.60 -52.09 -17.97
CA ALA A 168 -1.23 -51.93 -16.58
C ALA A 168 0.06 -51.10 -16.51
N PRO A 169 0.13 -50.09 -15.63
CA PRO A 169 1.26 -49.17 -15.61
C PRO A 169 2.56 -49.98 -15.58
N PRO A 170 3.55 -49.65 -16.42
CA PRO A 170 4.74 -50.46 -16.57
C PRO A 170 5.39 -50.64 -15.19
N ASN A 171 5.62 -51.89 -14.82
CA ASN A 171 6.32 -52.19 -13.58
C ASN A 171 7.74 -51.63 -13.69
N LEU A 172 8.02 -50.56 -12.93
CA LEU A 172 9.34 -49.94 -12.85
C LEU A 172 10.30 -50.89 -12.13
N THR A 173 10.87 -51.85 -12.87
CA THR A 173 11.92 -52.75 -12.39
C THR A 173 13.31 -52.10 -12.40
N ALA A 174 13.41 -50.90 -13.00
CA ALA A 174 14.66 -50.15 -13.06
C ALA A 174 15.01 -49.59 -11.68
N ILE A 175 16.04 -50.17 -11.06
CA ILE A 175 16.63 -49.66 -9.83
C ILE A 175 17.19 -48.25 -10.11
N PRO A 176 16.77 -47.21 -9.36
CA PRO A 176 17.24 -45.85 -9.60
C PRO A 176 18.77 -45.78 -9.47
N LYS A 177 19.41 -45.22 -10.50
CA LYS A 177 20.86 -45.08 -10.56
C LYS A 177 21.33 -44.08 -9.50
N LYS A 178 22.11 -44.56 -8.51
CA LYS A 178 22.67 -43.75 -7.42
C LYS A 178 23.40 -42.52 -7.99
N ARG A 179 22.88 -41.32 -7.72
CA ARG A 179 23.58 -40.05 -7.97
C ARG A 179 24.40 -39.71 -6.73
N LYS A 180 25.53 -39.01 -6.92
CA LYS A 180 26.51 -38.69 -5.86
C LYS A 180 25.95 -37.87 -4.66
N ASN A 181 24.68 -37.44 -4.71
CA ASN A 181 24.03 -36.66 -3.65
C ASN A 181 22.88 -37.42 -2.96
N ASP A 182 22.64 -38.69 -3.27
CA ASP A 182 21.48 -39.43 -2.75
C ASP A 182 21.60 -39.76 -1.25
N GLU A 183 22.81 -39.83 -0.69
CA GLU A 183 23.03 -39.97 0.75
C GLU A 183 22.47 -38.78 1.56
N PHE A 184 22.41 -37.59 0.96
CA PHE A 184 21.83 -36.40 1.59
C PHE A 184 20.29 -36.43 1.63
N MET A 185 19.65 -37.18 0.72
CA MET A 185 18.19 -37.28 0.61
C MET A 185 17.61 -38.46 1.40
N VAL A 186 18.39 -39.54 1.60
CA VAL A 186 17.95 -40.71 2.39
C VAL A 186 17.86 -40.42 3.89
N ASN A 187 18.72 -39.55 4.42
CA ASN A 187 18.66 -39.13 5.84
C ASN A 187 17.74 -37.93 6.09
N LYS A 188 17.16 -37.34 5.04
CA LYS A 188 16.13 -36.33 5.20
C LYS A 188 14.81 -37.08 5.30
N GLN A 189 14.47 -37.56 6.50
CA GLN A 189 13.11 -37.96 6.81
C GLN A 189 12.19 -36.84 6.33
N TRP A 190 11.41 -37.10 5.28
CA TRP A 190 10.32 -36.26 4.84
C TRP A 190 9.24 -36.35 5.91
N LYS A 191 9.47 -35.69 7.05
CA LYS A 191 8.37 -35.14 7.82
C LYS A 191 7.88 -33.97 7.00
N ASN A 192 6.57 -33.89 6.82
CA ASN A 192 5.84 -32.90 6.02
C ASN A 192 5.48 -33.41 4.62
N THR A 193 4.47 -34.26 4.60
CA THR A 193 3.37 -34.14 3.63
C THR A 193 2.93 -32.66 3.60
N PRO A 194 3.02 -31.96 2.45
CA PRO A 194 2.43 -30.63 2.33
C PRO A 194 0.91 -30.83 2.21
N GLY A 195 0.17 -30.75 3.31
CA GLY A 195 -1.28 -30.89 3.23
C GLY A 195 -2.11 -30.83 4.50
N GLU A 196 -1.59 -31.16 5.69
CA GLU A 196 -2.50 -31.46 6.81
C GLU A 196 -2.30 -30.63 8.09
N GLU A 197 -1.15 -30.00 8.33
CA GLU A 197 -0.90 -29.32 9.63
C GLU A 197 -0.98 -27.79 9.59
N ASP A 198 -0.99 -27.14 8.41
CA ASP A 198 -0.94 -25.66 8.33
C ASP A 198 -2.31 -24.97 8.36
N TYR A 199 -3.43 -25.70 8.31
CA TYR A 199 -4.77 -25.09 8.34
C TYR A 199 -5.17 -24.61 9.74
N ASP A 200 -4.83 -25.36 10.79
CA ASP A 200 -5.21 -25.02 12.15
C ASP A 200 -4.39 -23.83 12.70
N ASP A 201 -3.12 -23.72 12.34
CA ASP A 201 -2.27 -22.59 12.73
C ASP A 201 -2.66 -21.28 12.00
N LEU A 202 -3.08 -21.36 10.73
CA LEU A 202 -3.59 -20.20 9.99
C LEU A 202 -4.94 -19.71 10.53
N VAL A 203 -5.83 -20.62 10.93
CA VAL A 203 -7.12 -20.27 11.55
C VAL A 203 -6.90 -19.69 12.96
N ALA A 204 -5.97 -20.23 13.73
CA ALA A 204 -5.59 -19.67 15.03
C ALA A 204 -4.97 -18.27 14.92
N GLU A 205 -4.13 -18.00 13.90
CA GLU A 205 -3.54 -16.68 13.68
C GLU A 205 -4.58 -15.62 13.28
N VAL A 206 -5.57 -15.99 12.45
CA VAL A 206 -6.67 -15.09 12.07
C VAL A 206 -7.58 -14.79 13.27
N ALA A 207 -7.91 -15.80 14.09
CA ALA A 207 -8.71 -15.61 15.32
C ALA A 207 -7.98 -14.74 16.36
N ALA A 208 -6.66 -14.87 16.49
CA ALA A 208 -5.85 -14.03 17.38
C ALA A 208 -5.74 -12.57 16.90
N LYS A 209 -5.69 -12.34 15.58
CA LYS A 209 -5.71 -10.99 15.00
C LYS A 209 -7.03 -10.26 15.19
N ASP A 210 -8.16 -10.97 15.19
CA ASP A 210 -9.46 -10.35 15.46
C ASP A 210 -9.68 -10.05 16.96
N LYS A 211 -9.14 -10.85 17.88
CA LYS A 211 -9.16 -10.52 19.32
C LYS A 211 -8.30 -9.30 19.66
N LYS A 212 -7.14 -9.11 19.01
CA LYS A 212 -6.30 -7.90 19.21
C LYS A 212 -6.92 -6.61 18.65
N ARG A 213 -7.94 -6.67 17.79
CA ARG A 213 -8.65 -5.48 17.29
C ARG A 213 -9.82 -5.07 18.19
N LYS A 214 -10.26 -5.91 19.12
CA LYS A 214 -11.36 -5.60 20.06
C LYS A 214 -10.93 -5.09 21.44
N LEU A 215 -9.63 -5.08 21.77
CA LEU A 215 -9.12 -4.65 23.09
C LEU A 215 -8.36 -3.31 23.10
N GLY A 216 -8.44 -2.52 22.04
CA GLY A 216 -7.73 -1.24 21.93
C GLY A 216 -8.61 -0.12 21.41
N LYS A 217 -9.80 0.06 21.99
CA LYS A 217 -10.63 1.24 21.76
C LYS A 217 -11.52 1.52 22.97
N ASP A 218 -10.86 1.81 24.07
CA ASP A 218 -11.45 2.55 25.18
C ASP A 218 -10.84 3.94 25.12
N ASP A 219 -11.52 4.85 24.43
CA ASP A 219 -11.23 6.28 24.40
C ASP A 219 -12.56 6.99 24.14
N GLY A 220 -13.21 7.34 25.24
CA GLY A 220 -13.83 8.65 25.45
C GLY A 220 -14.98 9.03 24.53
N ASP A 221 -16.19 8.90 25.08
CA ASP A 221 -17.35 9.74 24.78
C ASP A 221 -16.95 11.24 24.76
N ASP A 222 -16.80 11.82 23.57
CA ASP A 222 -16.90 13.26 23.33
C ASP A 222 -17.63 13.48 22.00
N ASP A 223 -18.95 13.43 22.08
CA ASP A 223 -19.88 13.41 20.95
C ASP A 223 -20.06 14.78 20.24
N THR A 224 -19.21 15.77 20.53
CA THR A 224 -19.43 17.15 20.05
C THR A 224 -18.54 17.60 18.88
N LYS A 225 -17.54 16.80 18.44
CA LYS A 225 -16.54 17.26 17.42
C LYS A 225 -16.61 16.60 16.03
N THR A 226 -17.56 15.69 15.77
CA THR A 226 -17.48 14.83 14.58
C THR A 226 -17.89 15.46 13.24
N ASN A 227 -18.46 16.67 13.22
CA ASN A 227 -18.90 17.32 11.98
C ASN A 227 -17.80 18.10 11.24
N GLY A 228 -16.79 18.62 11.94
CA GLY A 228 -15.68 19.37 11.33
C GLY A 228 -14.70 18.49 10.56
N ALA A 229 -14.35 17.33 11.14
CA ALA A 229 -13.36 16.41 10.56
C ALA A 229 -13.86 15.72 9.28
N LYS A 230 -15.17 15.48 9.16
CA LYS A 230 -15.77 14.87 7.96
C LYS A 230 -15.76 15.82 6.76
N ARG A 231 -15.92 17.13 6.98
CA ARG A 231 -15.86 18.16 5.93
C ARG A 231 -14.46 18.38 5.36
N SER A 232 -13.39 18.16 6.13
CA SER A 232 -12.01 18.35 5.63
C SER A 232 -11.56 17.23 4.68
N ARG A 233 -12.09 16.01 4.84
CA ARG A 233 -11.75 14.87 4.00
C ARG A 233 -12.27 14.98 2.56
N LEU A 234 -13.46 15.57 2.38
CA LEU A 234 -14.05 15.84 1.06
C LEU A 234 -13.26 16.89 0.25
N LYS A 235 -12.67 17.88 0.92
CA LYS A 235 -11.90 18.96 0.26
C LYS A 235 -10.60 18.46 -0.39
N ASN A 236 -10.05 17.34 0.09
CA ASN A 236 -8.80 16.76 -0.40
C ASN A 236 -9.00 15.63 -1.43
N LEU A 237 -10.25 15.34 -1.84
CA LEU A 237 -10.53 14.34 -2.87
C LEU A 237 -10.42 14.92 -4.28
N THR A 238 -10.04 14.06 -5.24
CA THR A 238 -10.06 14.38 -6.67
C THR A 238 -11.48 14.74 -7.14
N PRO A 239 -11.64 15.57 -8.18
CA PRO A 239 -12.98 15.94 -8.68
C PRO A 239 -13.85 14.73 -9.03
N ALA A 240 -13.26 13.68 -9.62
CA ALA A 240 -13.95 12.43 -9.91
C ALA A 240 -14.43 11.70 -8.64
N GLY A 241 -13.59 11.64 -7.60
CA GLY A 241 -13.97 11.01 -6.33
C GLY A 241 -15.08 11.77 -5.60
N ARG A 242 -15.18 13.10 -5.77
CA ARG A 242 -16.29 13.89 -5.21
C ARG A 242 -17.62 13.54 -5.88
N ARG A 243 -17.64 13.41 -7.21
CA ARG A 243 -18.84 13.02 -7.97
C ARG A 243 -19.39 11.66 -7.52
N ILE A 244 -18.51 10.67 -7.39
CA ILE A 244 -18.90 9.32 -6.92
C ILE A 244 -19.53 9.38 -5.53
N ILE A 245 -18.89 10.09 -4.59
CA ILE A 245 -19.44 10.21 -3.21
C ILE A 245 -20.76 10.99 -3.19
N GLU A 246 -20.92 12.00 -4.04
CA GLU A 246 -22.16 12.76 -4.16
C GLU A 246 -23.30 11.91 -4.75
N GLU A 247 -23.02 11.08 -5.76
CA GLU A 247 -23.96 10.12 -6.33
C GLU A 247 -24.39 9.07 -5.31
N GLU A 248 -23.43 8.45 -4.60
CA GLU A 248 -23.71 7.50 -3.52
C GLU A 248 -24.55 8.15 -2.41
N ARG A 249 -24.26 9.40 -2.06
CA ARG A 249 -25.03 10.14 -1.05
C ARG A 249 -26.46 10.41 -1.51
N LYS A 250 -26.69 10.72 -2.79
CA LYS A 250 -28.04 10.89 -3.35
C LYS A 250 -28.82 9.59 -3.28
N GLN A 251 -28.23 8.48 -3.74
CA GLN A 251 -28.84 7.15 -3.67
C GLN A 251 -29.19 6.75 -2.23
N ALA A 252 -28.30 7.00 -1.27
CA ALA A 252 -28.55 6.72 0.14
C ALA A 252 -29.71 7.56 0.71
N ILE A 253 -29.82 8.84 0.32
CA ILE A 253 -30.92 9.72 0.73
C ILE A 253 -32.25 9.25 0.11
N GLU A 254 -32.25 8.87 -1.16
CA GLU A 254 -33.44 8.33 -1.85
C GLU A 254 -33.91 7.03 -1.19
N ASN A 255 -33.00 6.09 -0.95
CA ASN A 255 -33.29 4.84 -0.25
C ASN A 255 -33.84 5.10 1.16
N TYR A 256 -33.26 6.06 1.89
CA TYR A 256 -33.75 6.43 3.21
C TYR A 256 -35.16 7.06 3.15
N ARG A 257 -35.44 7.90 2.15
CA ARG A 257 -36.78 8.47 1.93
C ARG A 257 -37.81 7.39 1.59
N LEU A 258 -37.46 6.45 0.72
CA LEU A 258 -38.31 5.31 0.39
C LEU A 258 -38.60 4.44 1.62
N MET A 259 -37.56 4.11 2.39
CA MET A 259 -37.68 3.37 3.65
C MET A 259 -38.57 4.11 4.66
N LYS A 260 -38.41 5.43 4.78
CA LYS A 260 -39.20 6.26 5.70
C LYS A 260 -40.66 6.37 5.24
N ALA A 261 -40.92 6.53 3.95
CA ALA A 261 -42.27 6.52 3.39
C ALA A 261 -42.96 5.17 3.60
N ARG A 262 -42.25 4.06 3.35
CA ARG A 262 -42.73 2.70 3.64
C ARG A 262 -43.02 2.53 5.13
N LYS A 263 -42.14 3.01 6.01
CA LYS A 263 -42.35 2.96 7.47
C LYS A 263 -43.54 3.81 7.92
N ALA A 264 -43.78 4.96 7.29
CA ALA A 264 -44.92 5.81 7.58
C ALA A 264 -46.24 5.12 7.16
N LEU A 265 -46.27 4.49 5.99
CA LEU A 265 -47.41 3.67 5.54
C LEU A 265 -47.68 2.49 6.49
N VAL A 266 -46.62 1.79 6.92
CA VAL A 266 -46.73 0.67 7.88
C VAL A 266 -47.08 1.13 9.30
N LYS A 267 -46.84 2.41 9.64
CA LYS A 267 -47.22 2.99 10.94
C LYS A 267 -48.65 3.55 10.93
N ASN A 268 -49.29 3.65 9.77
CA ASN A 268 -50.73 3.91 9.64
C ASN A 268 -51.56 2.63 9.35
N PRO A 269 -51.60 1.62 10.24
CA PRO A 269 -52.71 0.68 10.27
C PRO A 269 -53.51 0.89 11.55
N MET A 270 -54.76 1.34 11.40
CA MET A 270 -55.85 1.16 12.36
C MET A 270 -55.66 1.76 13.76
N GLN A 271 -55.80 3.08 13.90
CA GLN A 271 -56.06 3.65 15.23
C GLN A 271 -56.74 5.03 15.19
N ASP A 272 -57.66 5.22 14.26
CA ASP A 272 -58.70 6.26 14.30
C ASP A 272 -59.86 5.58 13.55
N ASP A 273 -60.81 4.92 14.20
CA ASP A 273 -62.21 5.42 14.20
C ASP A 273 -63.18 4.63 15.13
N ASP A 274 -62.74 3.66 15.94
CA ASP A 274 -63.69 2.78 16.67
C ASP A 274 -63.92 3.08 18.17
N ASP A 275 -63.13 3.94 18.82
CA ASP A 275 -63.23 4.16 20.29
C ASP A 275 -63.93 5.49 20.69
N ALA A 276 -64.47 6.26 19.75
CA ALA A 276 -65.11 7.54 20.05
C ALA A 276 -66.64 7.49 20.23
N ALA A 277 -67.25 6.29 20.21
CA ALA A 277 -68.72 6.14 20.25
C ALA A 277 -69.29 5.45 21.50
N ALA A 278 -68.46 5.09 22.49
CA ALA A 278 -68.90 4.26 23.63
C ALA A 278 -69.15 5.01 24.96
N ASP A 279 -68.71 6.26 25.12
CA ASP A 279 -68.72 6.93 26.44
C ASP A 279 -69.91 7.88 26.71
N ASP A 280 -70.84 8.08 25.77
CA ASP A 280 -72.00 8.98 25.96
C ASP A 280 -73.33 8.27 26.33
N ALA A 281 -73.32 6.95 26.53
CA ALA A 281 -74.55 6.19 26.82
C ALA A 281 -74.91 6.08 28.32
N ASP A 282 -73.98 6.31 29.25
CA ASP A 282 -74.21 6.07 30.69
C ASP A 282 -74.63 7.32 31.49
N ALA A 283 -74.71 8.50 30.86
CA ALA A 283 -75.13 9.74 31.54
C ALA A 283 -76.66 9.95 31.62
N ALA A 284 -77.48 9.10 30.99
CA ALA A 284 -78.94 9.27 30.92
C ALA A 284 -79.75 8.47 31.96
N ALA A 285 -79.10 7.64 32.81
CA ALA A 285 -79.81 6.72 33.71
C ALA A 285 -79.83 7.13 35.20
N ALA A 286 -79.27 8.28 35.58
CA ALA A 286 -79.12 8.68 37.00
C ALA A 286 -79.96 9.89 37.42
N GLY A 287 -81.16 10.07 36.84
CA GLY A 287 -82.04 11.18 37.21
C GLY A 287 -83.52 10.80 37.22
N TYR A 288 -83.94 10.01 38.21
CA TYR A 288 -85.30 10.03 38.80
C TYR A 288 -85.31 9.41 40.19
#